data_AF-A0A2D5XA07-F1
#
_entry.id   AF-A0A2D5XA07-F1
#
_cell.length_a   1.000
_cell.length_b   1.000
_cell.length_c   1.000
_cell.angle_alpha   90.00
_cell.angle_beta   90.00
_cell.angle_gamma   90.00
#
_symmetry.space_group_name_H-M   'P 1'
#
loop_
_entity.id
_entity.type
_entity.pdbx_description
1 polymer ?
#
loop_
_entity_poly.entity_id
_entity_poly.type
_entity_poly.pdbx_seq_one_letter_code
_entity_poly.pdbx_strand_id
1 'polypeptide(L)' 'LSPSSIDFEFDARRLDPVGYELLKTERDILMTEIRGLGANIMDWEPEMLLVTALAGARGY' A
#
# COMPACT_ATOMS: atom_id res chain seq x y z
N LEU A 1 1.05 5.32 -1.62
CA LEU A 1 1.60 3.96 -1.83
C LEU A 1 0.60 3.01 -1.20
N SER A 2 -0.41 2.59 -1.97
CA SER A 2 -1.40 1.63 -1.49
C SER A 2 -0.77 0.22 -1.43
N PRO A 3 -1.34 -0.71 -0.64
CA PRO A 3 -1.01 -2.14 -0.60
C PRO A 3 -1.08 -2.85 -1.96
N SER A 4 -1.71 -2.20 -2.95
CA SER A 4 -1.84 -2.58 -4.37
C SER A 4 -0.87 -1.83 -5.29
N SER A 5 0.21 -1.26 -4.77
CA SER A 5 1.16 -0.51 -5.60
C SER A 5 1.68 -1.38 -6.74
N ILE A 6 1.58 -0.89 -7.96
CA ILE A 6 1.97 -1.60 -9.18
C ILE A 6 3.45 -2.02 -9.13
N ASP A 7 4.29 -1.21 -8.49
CA ASP A 7 5.72 -1.50 -8.30
C ASP A 7 5.94 -2.74 -7.42
N PHE A 8 5.15 -2.86 -6.34
CA PHE A 8 5.17 -4.05 -5.48
C PHE A 8 4.77 -5.29 -6.27
N GLU A 9 3.72 -5.21 -7.11
CA GLU A 9 3.34 -6.33 -7.96
C GLU A 9 4.42 -6.71 -8.98
N PHE A 10 5.11 -5.74 -9.58
CA PHE A 10 6.18 -6.02 -10.54
C PHE A 10 7.37 -6.71 -9.90
N ASP A 11 7.78 -6.27 -8.70
CA ASP A 11 8.88 -6.88 -7.96
C ASP A 11 8.49 -8.25 -7.42
N ALA A 12 7.28 -8.38 -6.86
CA ALA A 12 6.72 -9.61 -6.33
C ALA A 12 6.65 -10.75 -7.36
N ARG A 13 6.35 -10.45 -8.62
CA ARG A 13 6.24 -11.46 -9.71
C ARG A 13 7.53 -12.25 -9.96
N ARG A 14 8.67 -11.76 -9.48
CA ARG A 14 9.99 -12.39 -9.68
C ARG A 14 10.43 -13.27 -8.50
N LEU A 15 9.66 -13.26 -7.40
CA LEU A 15 10.02 -13.93 -6.15
C LEU A 15 9.41 -15.33 -6.07
N ASP A 16 10.07 -16.20 -5.30
CA ASP A 16 9.47 -17.44 -4.86
C ASP A 16 8.39 -17.16 -3.77
N PRO A 17 7.57 -18.14 -3.39
CA PRO A 17 6.49 -17.90 -2.43
C PRO A 17 6.97 -17.34 -1.08
N VAL A 18 8.18 -17.73 -0.64
CA VAL A 18 8.76 -17.22 0.61
C VAL A 18 9.19 -15.77 0.46
N GLY A 19 9.90 -15.43 -0.63
CA GLY A 19 10.29 -14.05 -0.91
C GLY A 19 9.09 -13.12 -1.05
N TYR A 20 8.00 -13.60 -1.66
CA TYR A 20 6.75 -12.84 -1.75
C TYR A 20 6.16 -12.49 -0.38
N GLU A 21 6.04 -13.46 0.53
CA GLU A 21 5.50 -13.21 1.87
C GLU A 21 6.43 -12.32 2.72
N LEU A 22 7.75 -12.45 2.55
CA LEU A 22 8.71 -11.55 3.19
C LEU A 22 8.50 -10.10 2.72
N LEU A 23 8.45 -9.88 1.40
CA LEU A 23 8.27 -8.54 0.84
C LEU A 23 6.93 -7.93 1.28
N LYS A 24 5.87 -8.74 1.32
CA LYS A 24 4.57 -8.32 1.85
C LYS A 24 4.66 -7.88 3.31
N THR A 25 5.37 -8.64 4.14
CA THR A 25 5.58 -8.33 5.55
C THR A 25 6.38 -7.05 5.74
N GLU A 26 7.48 -6.86 5.02
CA GLU A 26 8.30 -5.64 5.08
C GLU A 26 7.49 -4.40 4.70
N ARG A 27 6.64 -4.52 3.67
CA ARG A 27 5.72 -3.45 3.27
C ARG A 27 4.70 -3.14 4.36
N ASP A 28 4.12 -4.14 5.03
CA ASP A 28 3.15 -3.92 6.10
C ASP A 28 3.79 -3.22 7.32
N ILE A 29 5.06 -3.52 7.61
CA ILE A 29 5.86 -2.81 8.62
C ILE A 29 6.05 -1.34 8.22
N LEU A 30 6.53 -1.06 7.00
CA LEU A 30 6.72 0.31 6.50
C LEU A 30 5.42 1.12 6.55
N MET A 31 4.30 0.53 6.14
CA MET A 31 2.99 1.19 6.19
C MET A 31 2.57 1.52 7.62
N THR A 32 2.87 0.64 8.56
CA THR A 32 2.62 0.85 9.99
C THR A 32 3.47 2.01 10.53
N GLU A 33 4.76 2.06 10.18
CA GLU A 33 5.66 3.14 10.58
C GLU A 33 5.19 4.50 10.05
N ILE A 34 4.84 4.58 8.76
CA ILE A 34 4.34 5.81 8.12
C ILE A 34 3.05 6.29 8.80
N ARG A 35 2.12 5.38 9.13
CA ARG A 35 0.93 5.72 9.92
C ARG A 35 1.29 6.25 11.31
N GLY A 36 2.32 5.67 11.95
CA GLY A 36 2.86 6.14 13.23
C GLY A 36 3.40 7.58 13.19
N LEU A 37 3.82 8.06 12.01
CA LEU A 37 4.23 9.44 11.77
C LEU A 37 3.06 10.41 11.53
N GLY A 38 1.81 9.94 11.67
CA GLY A 38 0.60 10.75 11.46
C GLY A 38 0.21 10.92 9.99
N ALA A 39 0.88 10.23 9.08
CA ALA A 39 0.46 10.21 7.68
C ALA A 39 -0.77 9.31 7.52
N ASN A 40 -1.75 9.79 6.78
CA ASN A 40 -2.88 8.98 6.41
C ASN A 40 -2.62 8.27 5.08
N ILE A 41 -2.78 6.95 5.11
CA ILE A 41 -2.56 6.10 3.95
C ILE A 41 -3.87 5.41 3.59
N MET A 42 -4.25 5.57 2.33
CA MET A 42 -5.44 4.96 1.75
C MET A 42 -5.05 3.97 0.66
N ASP A 43 -5.80 2.88 0.61
CA ASP A 43 -5.71 1.87 -0.41
C ASP A 43 -6.51 2.37 -1.62
N TRP A 44 -5.82 2.99 -2.57
CA TRP A 44 -6.44 3.46 -3.80
C TRP A 44 -6.65 2.29 -4.75
N GLU A 45 -7.87 2.18 -5.26
CA GLU A 45 -8.22 1.28 -6.36
C GLU A 45 -8.54 2.09 -7.61
N PRO A 46 -8.17 1.63 -8.82
CA PRO A 46 -8.44 2.36 -10.06
C PRO A 46 -9.92 2.72 -10.28
N GLU A 47 -10.82 1.91 -9.75
CA GLU A 47 -12.28 2.10 -9.86
C GLU A 47 -12.86 3.05 -8.80
N MET A 48 -12.04 3.47 -7.82
CA MET A 48 -12.47 4.38 -6.77
C MET A 48 -12.69 5.80 -7.33
N LEU A 49 -13.84 6.40 -7.00
CA LEU A 49 -14.11 7.80 -7.31
C LEU A 49 -13.01 8.69 -6.71
N LEU A 50 -12.48 9.63 -7.51
CA LEU A 50 -11.39 10.52 -7.08
C LEU A 50 -11.75 11.30 -5.80
N VAL A 51 -13.00 11.72 -5.64
CA VAL A 51 -13.46 12.43 -4.43
C VAL A 51 -13.34 11.57 -3.18
N THR A 52 -13.68 10.28 -3.27
CA THR A 52 -13.53 9.31 -2.19
C THR A 52 -12.06 9.08 -1.87
N ALA A 53 -11.22 8.95 -2.90
CA ALA A 53 -9.78 8.81 -2.73
C ALA A 53 -9.15 10.01 -2.00
N LEU A 54 -9.54 11.22 -2.37
CA LEU A 54 -9.05 12.45 -1.76
C LEU A 54 -9.57 12.66 -0.33
N ALA A 55 -10.83 12.29 -0.06
CA ALA A 55 -11.40 12.34 1.29
C ALA A 55 -10.67 11.38 2.23
N GLY A 56 -10.50 10.12 1.80
CA GLY A 56 -9.80 9.12 2.59
C GLY A 56 -8.32 9.41 2.76
N ALA A 57 -7.62 10.01 1.78
CA ALA A 57 -6.25 10.50 1.96
C ALA A 57 -6.14 11.64 2.99
N ARG A 58 -7.22 12.39 3.21
CA ARG A 58 -7.29 13.48 4.22
C ARG A 58 -7.73 13.01 5.61
N GLY A 59 -8.23 11.78 5.75
CA GLY A 59 -8.69 11.23 7.04
C GLY A 59 -10.16 11.38 7.31
N TYR A 60 -10.96 11.52 6.24
CA TYR A 60 -12.41 11.61 6.28
C TYR A 60 -13.08 10.36 5.71
#